data_AF-A0A0B8RRC8-F1
#
_entry.id   AF-A0A0B8RRC8-F1
#
_cell.length_a   1.000
_cell.length_b   1.000
_cell.length_c   1.000
_cell.angle_alpha   90.00
_cell.angle_beta   90.00
_cell.angle_gamma   90.00
#
_symmetry.space_group_name_H-M   'P 1'
#
loop_
_entity.id
_entity.type
_entity.pdbx_description
1 polymer ?
#
loop_
_entity_poly.entity_id
_entity_poly.type
_entity_poly.pdbx_seq_one_letter_code
_entity_poly.pdbx_strand_id
1 'polypeptide(L)'
;MDGAPDKGGGPPCTLEFAVEMTCQNCVEAVRKTLQNTPGLRIVDIQLDSQTVLVETSLGTEEVQNLLETTGLKAVLKGMGSNVPGLLGTAAVAMVSGRGLIQGVVRFLQLSPKKCLVDGTVDGLQPGLHGLHVHEYGDLSRTCDSCGDHFNPKGECHGGPQDLHRHAGDLGNILAAADGRASFRMEDPQLKVDDIIGRSLVIDEGEDDLGRGNHPLSKISGNSGERVACGIIARSSGLFQNRKKICTCSGVTLWEEREKSGSRLGQAAPGQPTPHL
;
A
#
# COMPACT_ATOMS: atom_id res chain seq x y z
N MET A 1 -10.76 -23.22 -17.51
CA MET A 1 -10.56 -22.14 -18.50
C MET A 1 -9.84 -21.05 -17.72
N ASP A 2 -8.52 -21.17 -17.71
CA ASP A 2 -7.64 -20.39 -16.85
C ASP A 2 -7.43 -19.02 -17.48
N GLY A 3 -8.23 -18.04 -17.06
CA GLY A 3 -8.01 -16.64 -17.37
C GLY A 3 -6.89 -16.13 -16.48
N ALA A 4 -5.67 -16.06 -17.01
CA ALA A 4 -4.63 -15.22 -16.43
C ALA A 4 -5.19 -13.80 -16.24
N PRO A 5 -4.95 -13.14 -15.09
CA PRO A 5 -5.46 -11.81 -14.86
C PRO A 5 -4.89 -10.86 -15.91
N ASP A 6 -5.80 -10.11 -16.53
CA ASP A 6 -5.52 -9.06 -17.51
C ASP A 6 -4.41 -8.14 -16.99
N LYS A 7 -3.26 -8.08 -17.68
CA LYS A 7 -2.23 -7.05 -17.47
C LYS A 7 -2.65 -5.71 -18.11
N GLY A 8 -3.93 -5.37 -17.98
CA GLY A 8 -4.52 -4.09 -18.33
C GLY A 8 -4.32 -3.13 -17.17
N GLY A 9 -3.25 -2.33 -17.24
CA GLY A 9 -2.88 -1.41 -16.16
C GLY A 9 -4.03 -0.50 -15.76
N GLY A 10 -4.30 -0.44 -14.45
CA GLY A 10 -5.29 0.45 -13.85
C GLY A 10 -5.05 1.93 -14.15
N PRO A 11 -5.92 2.84 -13.71
CA PRO A 11 -5.83 4.26 -14.01
C PRO A 11 -4.46 4.80 -13.59
N PRO A 12 -3.83 5.61 -14.45
CA PRO A 12 -2.53 6.15 -14.15
C PRO A 12 -2.60 7.07 -12.93
N CYS A 13 -1.59 7.00 -12.09
CA CYS A 13 -1.32 7.95 -11.03
C CYS A 13 0.07 8.55 -11.23
N THR A 14 0.33 9.70 -10.61
CA THR A 14 1.68 10.26 -10.56
C THR A 14 2.39 9.82 -9.28
N LEU A 15 3.62 9.36 -9.40
CA LEU A 15 4.51 9.00 -8.28
C LEU A 15 5.71 9.95 -8.26
N GLU A 16 6.01 10.53 -7.10
CA GLU A 16 7.21 11.32 -6.83
C GLU A 16 8.19 10.47 -6.02
N PHE A 17 9.34 10.14 -6.61
CA PHE A 17 10.43 9.45 -5.94
C PHE A 17 11.59 10.40 -5.64
N ALA A 18 12.17 10.28 -4.45
CA ALA A 18 13.55 10.66 -4.22
C ALA A 18 14.42 9.55 -4.83
N VAL A 19 15.38 9.89 -5.69
CA VAL A 19 16.40 8.94 -6.17
C VAL A 19 17.79 9.50 -5.94
N GLU A 20 18.68 8.73 -5.30
CA GLU A 20 20.03 9.15 -4.90
C GLU A 20 20.97 9.34 -6.11
N MET A 21 20.73 10.38 -6.90
CA MET A 21 21.49 10.73 -8.09
C MET A 21 22.58 11.77 -7.76
N THR A 22 23.82 11.49 -8.13
CA THR A 22 24.98 12.37 -7.85
C THR A 22 25.62 12.93 -9.12
N CYS A 23 25.25 12.43 -10.30
CA CYS A 23 25.81 12.89 -11.57
C CYS A 23 24.82 12.73 -12.74
N GLN A 24 25.14 13.33 -13.88
CA GLN A 24 24.31 13.24 -15.08
C GLN A 24 24.19 11.80 -15.63
N ASN A 25 25.21 10.96 -15.44
CA ASN A 25 25.13 9.55 -15.83
C ASN A 25 24.08 8.78 -15.02
N CYS A 26 23.84 9.16 -13.75
CA CYS A 26 22.73 8.59 -12.96
C CYS A 26 21.38 8.94 -13.59
N VAL A 27 21.21 10.19 -14.05
CA VAL A 27 19.98 10.67 -14.71
C VAL A 27 19.73 9.89 -16.00
N GLU A 28 20.75 9.70 -16.84
CA GLU A 28 20.67 8.91 -18.07
C GLU A 28 20.33 7.44 -17.78
N ALA A 29 20.93 6.85 -16.74
CA ALA A 29 20.62 5.48 -16.33
C ALA A 29 19.15 5.33 -15.92
N VAL A 30 18.64 6.22 -15.05
CA VAL A 30 17.22 6.25 -14.65
C VAL A 30 16.32 6.42 -15.88
N ARG A 31 16.63 7.40 -16.74
CA ARG A 31 15.85 7.68 -17.95
C ARG A 31 15.78 6.45 -18.86
N LYS A 32 16.90 5.80 -19.12
CA LYS A 32 16.97 4.60 -19.97
C LYS A 32 16.16 3.43 -19.40
N THR A 33 16.24 3.22 -18.09
CA THR A 33 15.49 2.17 -17.39
C THR A 33 13.99 2.40 -17.46
N LEU A 34 13.53 3.65 -17.31
CA LEU A 34 12.11 3.99 -17.27
C LEU A 34 11.48 4.14 -18.67
N GLN A 35 12.21 4.62 -19.68
CA GLN A 35 11.67 4.94 -21.02
C GLN A 35 11.08 3.74 -21.76
N ASN A 36 11.58 2.52 -21.48
CA ASN A 36 11.18 1.31 -22.19
C ASN A 36 10.13 0.49 -21.43
N THR A 37 9.60 1.02 -20.33
CA THR A 37 8.66 0.29 -19.47
C THR A 37 7.22 0.57 -19.89
N PRO A 38 6.46 -0.45 -20.34
CA PRO A 38 5.05 -0.29 -20.66
C PRO A 38 4.24 0.20 -19.45
N GLY A 39 3.27 1.09 -19.67
CA GLY A 39 2.45 1.63 -18.58
C GLY A 39 3.17 2.65 -17.70
N LEU A 40 4.35 3.14 -18.10
CA LEU A 40 5.09 4.19 -17.41
C LEU A 40 5.46 5.32 -18.37
N ARG A 41 5.25 6.56 -17.94
CA ARG A 41 5.64 7.78 -18.64
C ARG A 41 6.46 8.65 -17.69
N ILE A 42 7.66 9.01 -18.12
CA ILE A 42 8.48 9.98 -17.37
C ILE A 42 7.83 11.36 -17.49
N VAL A 43 7.56 11.99 -16.35
CA VAL A 43 7.10 13.38 -16.29
C VAL A 43 8.30 14.30 -16.15
N ASP A 44 9.19 14.01 -15.20
CA ASP A 44 10.39 14.81 -14.96
C ASP A 44 11.49 14.02 -14.23
N ILE A 45 12.75 14.38 -14.45
CA ILE A 45 13.90 13.88 -13.70
C ILE A 45 14.82 15.06 -13.40
N GLN A 46 14.96 15.38 -12.11
CA GLN A 46 15.69 16.54 -11.62
C GLN A 46 16.90 16.10 -10.80
N LEU A 47 18.10 16.42 -11.26
CA LEU A 47 19.35 16.09 -10.56
C LEU A 47 19.51 16.91 -9.28
N ASP A 48 19.27 18.24 -9.33
CA ASP A 48 19.49 19.15 -8.20
C ASP A 48 18.63 18.82 -6.98
N SER A 49 17.38 18.39 -7.24
CA SER A 49 16.43 18.00 -6.21
C SER A 49 16.41 16.49 -5.96
N GLN A 50 17.20 15.70 -6.70
CA GLN A 50 17.22 14.23 -6.64
C GLN A 50 15.83 13.62 -6.76
N THR A 51 15.02 14.15 -7.68
CA THR A 51 13.58 13.82 -7.80
C THR A 51 13.29 13.20 -9.15
N VAL A 52 12.49 12.12 -9.14
CA VAL A 52 11.96 11.46 -10.33
C VAL A 52 10.45 11.46 -10.24
N LEU A 53 9.79 12.05 -11.23
CA LEU A 53 8.34 12.12 -11.33
C LEU A 53 7.88 11.26 -12.51
N VAL A 54 7.03 10.28 -12.24
CA VAL A 54 6.50 9.35 -13.25
C VAL A 54 4.99 9.28 -13.18
N GLU A 55 4.36 9.16 -14.33
CA GLU A 55 2.96 8.76 -14.45
C GLU A 55 2.91 7.28 -14.79
N THR A 56 2.12 6.49 -14.05
CA THR A 56 2.13 5.04 -14.24
C THR A 56 0.84 4.33 -13.80
N SER A 57 0.55 3.24 -14.48
CA SER A 57 -0.45 2.24 -14.10
C SER A 57 0.13 1.04 -13.34
N LEU A 58 1.47 0.98 -13.16
CA LEU A 58 2.19 -0.07 -12.45
C LEU A 58 2.20 0.15 -10.94
N GLY A 59 2.24 -0.93 -10.15
CA GLY A 59 2.31 -0.85 -8.69
C GLY A 59 3.50 -0.02 -8.21
N THR A 60 3.33 0.68 -7.09
CA THR A 60 4.37 1.55 -6.51
C THR A 60 5.69 0.79 -6.27
N GLU A 61 5.58 -0.45 -5.79
CA GLU A 61 6.73 -1.32 -5.56
C GLU A 61 7.45 -1.69 -6.87
N GLU A 62 6.70 -1.98 -7.94
CA GLU A 62 7.28 -2.33 -9.23
C GLU A 62 8.13 -1.19 -9.79
N VAL A 63 7.63 0.05 -9.70
CA VAL A 63 8.37 1.24 -10.11
C VAL A 63 9.59 1.49 -9.22
N GLN A 64 9.44 1.29 -7.91
CA GLN A 64 10.57 1.42 -6.97
C GLN A 64 11.67 0.40 -7.30
N ASN A 65 11.31 -0.87 -7.49
CA ASN A 65 12.25 -1.94 -7.85
C ASN A 65 12.94 -1.64 -9.18
N LEU A 66 12.17 -1.15 -10.17
CA LEU A 66 12.71 -0.73 -11.47
C LEU A 66 13.77 0.37 -11.31
N LEU A 67 13.51 1.39 -10.50
CA LEU A 67 14.51 2.41 -10.18
C LEU A 67 15.74 1.81 -9.47
N GLU A 68 15.52 0.93 -8.50
CA GLU A 68 16.60 0.28 -7.73
C GLU A 68 17.48 -0.66 -8.59
N THR A 69 17.01 -1.15 -9.75
CA THR A 69 17.85 -1.91 -10.71
C THR A 69 19.04 -1.11 -11.27
N THR A 70 18.96 0.22 -11.20
CA THR A 70 20.07 1.11 -11.60
C THR A 70 21.22 1.11 -10.59
N GLY A 71 21.05 0.46 -9.43
CA GLY A 71 21.95 0.54 -8.29
C GLY A 71 21.76 1.79 -7.43
N LEU A 72 20.80 2.65 -7.78
CA LEU A 72 20.46 3.86 -7.03
C LEU A 72 19.35 3.55 -6.02
N LYS A 73 19.41 4.20 -4.86
CA LYS A 73 18.34 4.10 -3.86
C LYS A 73 17.15 4.96 -4.29
N ALA A 74 15.95 4.41 -4.17
CA ALA A 74 14.71 5.12 -4.47
C ALA A 74 13.77 5.08 -3.26
N VAL A 75 13.15 6.21 -2.95
CA VAL A 75 12.17 6.35 -1.87
C VAL A 75 10.97 7.12 -2.38
N LEU A 76 9.76 6.57 -2.22
CA LEU A 76 8.54 7.30 -2.57
C LEU A 76 8.33 8.47 -1.60
N LYS A 77 8.22 9.68 -2.15
CA LYS A 77 7.96 10.92 -1.42
C LYS A 77 6.50 11.35 -1.45
N GLY A 78 5.79 11.05 -2.54
CA GLY A 78 4.43 11.50 -2.72
C GLY A 78 3.72 10.80 -3.87
N MET A 79 2.40 10.86 -3.83
CA MET A 79 1.53 10.33 -4.88
C MET A 79 0.46 11.36 -5.20
N GLY A 80 -0.01 11.38 -6.44
CA GLY A 80 -1.04 12.32 -6.88
C GLY A 80 -1.87 11.82 -8.04
N SER A 81 -3.04 12.44 -8.19
CA SER A 81 -3.89 12.27 -9.36
C SER A 81 -3.43 13.21 -10.48
N ASN A 82 -3.59 12.77 -11.73
CA ASN A 82 -3.36 13.62 -12.91
C ASN A 82 -4.51 14.62 -13.14
N VAL A 83 -5.56 14.61 -12.31
CA VAL A 83 -6.72 15.50 -12.45
C VAL A 83 -6.35 16.91 -11.94
N PRO A 84 -6.31 17.93 -12.82
CA PRO A 84 -6.00 19.30 -12.40
C PRO A 84 -7.01 19.82 -11.37
N GLY A 85 -6.52 20.46 -10.31
CA GLY A 85 -7.36 21.04 -9.26
C GLY A 85 -7.80 20.08 -8.15
N LEU A 86 -7.57 18.78 -8.31
CA LEU A 86 -7.68 17.81 -7.23
C LEU A 86 -6.28 17.53 -6.70
N LEU A 87 -5.89 18.21 -5.62
CA LEU A 87 -4.79 17.75 -4.77
C LEU A 87 -5.25 16.42 -4.16
N GLY A 88 -5.11 15.33 -4.92
CA GLY A 88 -5.63 14.02 -4.51
C GLY A 88 -5.16 13.69 -3.11
N THR A 89 -6.09 13.48 -2.18
CA THR A 89 -5.74 13.10 -0.81
C THR A 89 -5.04 11.75 -0.87
N ALA A 90 -3.86 11.69 -0.27
CA ALA A 90 -3.07 10.47 -0.14
C ALA A 90 -3.08 10.01 1.32
N ALA A 91 -3.15 8.69 1.52
CA ALA A 91 -3.00 8.06 2.82
C ALA A 91 -2.13 6.80 2.70
N VAL A 92 -1.64 6.32 3.83
CA VAL A 92 -0.82 5.12 3.93
C VAL A 92 -1.16 4.37 5.22
N ALA A 93 -1.30 3.06 5.13
CA ALA A 93 -1.33 2.15 6.26
C ALA A 93 -0.04 1.32 6.24
N MET A 94 0.74 1.43 7.32
CA MET A 94 1.83 0.49 7.61
C MET A 94 1.19 -0.65 8.41
N VAL A 95 0.99 -1.81 7.78
CA VAL A 95 0.39 -2.96 8.45
C VAL A 95 1.47 -3.78 9.11
N SER A 96 1.20 -4.23 10.33
CA SER A 96 2.08 -5.12 11.07
C SER A 96 1.23 -6.11 11.85
N GLY A 97 1.68 -7.36 11.88
CA GLY A 97 0.90 -8.48 12.38
C GLY A 97 1.68 -9.44 13.24
N ARG A 98 1.08 -10.61 13.47
CA ARG A 98 1.76 -11.71 14.18
C ARG A 98 2.95 -12.21 13.34
N GLY A 99 4.02 -12.60 14.01
CA GLY A 99 5.20 -13.18 13.36
C GLY A 99 5.93 -12.19 12.46
N LEU A 100 6.02 -12.51 11.16
CA LEU A 100 6.78 -11.74 10.17
C LEU A 100 5.87 -10.91 9.26
N ILE A 101 4.56 -10.87 9.51
CA ILE A 101 3.61 -10.16 8.65
C ILE A 101 3.84 -8.65 8.75
N GLN A 102 4.20 -8.04 7.63
CA GLN A 102 4.41 -6.60 7.52
C GLN A 102 4.11 -6.15 6.10
N GLY A 103 3.65 -4.91 5.94
CA GLY A 103 3.35 -4.39 4.62
C GLY A 103 3.05 -2.90 4.61
N VAL A 104 2.96 -2.36 3.40
CA VAL A 104 2.61 -0.96 3.17
C VAL A 104 1.48 -0.94 2.16
N VAL A 105 0.36 -0.32 2.54
CA VAL A 105 -0.80 -0.12 1.67
C VAL A 105 -1.06 1.37 1.55
N ARG A 106 -1.22 1.82 0.32
CA ARG A 106 -1.31 3.22 -0.08
C ARG A 106 -2.67 3.50 -0.67
N PHE A 107 -3.24 4.63 -0.29
CA PHE A 107 -4.53 5.09 -0.76
C PHE A 107 -4.35 6.41 -1.48
N LEU A 108 -4.97 6.55 -2.64
CA LEU A 108 -4.95 7.79 -3.41
C LEU A 108 -6.33 8.09 -3.97
N GLN A 109 -6.89 9.25 -3.64
CA GLN A 109 -8.14 9.71 -4.23
C GLN A 109 -7.88 10.19 -5.66
N LEU A 110 -8.16 9.35 -6.66
CA LEU A 110 -8.01 9.69 -8.07
C LEU A 110 -9.07 10.68 -8.54
N SER A 111 -10.31 10.49 -8.07
CA SER A 111 -11.45 11.37 -8.28
C SER A 111 -12.43 11.23 -7.10
N PRO A 112 -13.44 12.11 -6.95
CA PRO A 112 -14.44 12.00 -5.88
C PRO A 112 -15.22 10.67 -5.82
N LYS A 113 -15.16 9.86 -6.88
CA LYS A 113 -15.85 8.55 -7.01
C LYS A 113 -14.89 7.38 -7.21
N LYS A 114 -13.60 7.57 -6.96
CA LYS A 114 -12.59 6.54 -7.23
C LYS A 114 -11.37 6.71 -6.31
N CYS A 115 -11.17 5.74 -5.43
CA CYS A 115 -9.96 5.58 -4.63
C CYS A 115 -9.11 4.46 -5.23
N LEU A 116 -7.83 4.73 -5.43
CA LEU A 116 -6.83 3.71 -5.73
C LEU A 116 -6.30 3.16 -4.41
N VAL A 117 -6.18 1.83 -4.32
CA VAL A 117 -5.51 1.11 -3.24
C VAL A 117 -4.37 0.31 -3.86
N ASP A 118 -3.14 0.55 -3.41
CA ASP A 118 -1.92 -0.06 -3.92
C ASP A 118 -1.08 -0.54 -2.74
N GLY A 119 -0.77 -1.84 -2.67
CA GLY A 119 -0.10 -2.39 -1.50
C GLY A 119 0.76 -3.61 -1.77
N THR A 120 1.73 -3.76 -0.88
CA THR A 120 2.56 -4.96 -0.77
C THR A 120 2.59 -5.42 0.69
N VAL A 121 2.34 -6.70 0.91
CA VAL A 121 2.37 -7.34 2.23
C VAL A 121 3.20 -8.61 2.13
N ASP A 122 4.13 -8.78 3.06
CA ASP A 122 5.02 -9.94 3.18
C ASP A 122 4.65 -10.79 4.40
N GLY A 123 5.02 -12.07 4.35
CA GLY A 123 4.92 -12.99 5.49
C GLY A 123 3.55 -13.62 5.70
N LEU A 124 2.63 -13.48 4.75
CA LEU A 124 1.32 -14.15 4.76
C LEU A 124 1.47 -15.64 4.44
N GLN A 125 0.45 -16.43 4.79
CA GLN A 125 0.36 -17.79 4.24
C GLN A 125 -0.02 -17.71 2.75
N PRO A 126 0.44 -18.64 1.90
CA PRO A 126 0.00 -18.66 0.50
C PRO A 126 -1.51 -18.87 0.39
N GLY A 127 -2.20 -18.02 -0.37
CA GLY A 127 -3.65 -18.09 -0.51
C GLY A 127 -4.35 -16.73 -0.52
N LEU A 128 -5.69 -16.78 -0.46
CA LEU A 128 -6.53 -15.59 -0.38
C LEU A 128 -6.68 -15.14 1.07
N HIS A 129 -6.59 -13.83 1.28
CA HIS A 129 -6.76 -13.17 2.57
C HIS A 129 -7.75 -12.02 2.45
N GLY A 130 -8.72 -11.94 3.37
CA GLY A 130 -9.62 -10.81 3.50
C GLY A 130 -8.86 -9.51 3.79
N LEU A 131 -9.28 -8.41 3.16
CA LEU A 131 -8.74 -7.07 3.37
C LEU A 131 -9.89 -6.09 3.62
N HIS A 132 -9.87 -5.44 4.79
CA HIS A 132 -10.96 -4.56 5.20
C HIS A 132 -10.47 -3.30 5.90
N VAL A 133 -11.17 -2.18 5.68
CA VAL A 133 -11.07 -1.02 6.56
C VAL A 133 -12.02 -1.21 7.72
N HIS A 134 -11.52 -1.12 8.95
CA HIS A 134 -12.30 -1.21 10.17
C HIS A 134 -12.62 0.17 10.75
N GLU A 135 -13.56 0.22 11.70
CA GLU A 135 -14.11 1.47 12.22
C GLU A 135 -13.07 2.32 12.97
N TYR A 136 -12.22 1.73 13.80
CA TYR A 136 -11.35 2.45 14.72
C TYR A 136 -9.86 2.27 14.37
N GLY A 137 -9.08 3.34 14.47
CA GLY A 137 -7.63 3.28 14.48
C GLY A 137 -7.05 2.98 15.87
N ASP A 138 -7.61 2.00 16.58
CA ASP A 138 -7.16 1.61 17.92
C ASP A 138 -6.38 0.30 17.87
N LEU A 139 -5.07 0.39 18.09
CA LEU A 139 -4.14 -0.74 18.12
C LEU A 139 -3.77 -1.19 19.55
N SER A 140 -4.48 -0.72 20.58
CA SER A 140 -4.14 -0.97 22.00
C SER A 140 -4.21 -2.44 22.41
N ARG A 141 -5.09 -3.22 21.77
CA ARG A 141 -5.13 -4.69 21.85
C ARG A 141 -5.00 -5.28 20.45
N THR A 142 -3.87 -5.00 19.81
CA THR A 142 -3.55 -5.44 18.44
C THR A 142 -4.69 -5.10 17.48
N CYS A 143 -5.16 -6.05 16.68
CA CYS A 143 -6.23 -5.83 15.70
C CYS A 143 -7.63 -6.03 16.29
N ASP A 144 -7.74 -6.50 17.53
CA ASP A 144 -9.03 -6.77 18.19
C ASP A 144 -9.74 -5.49 18.62
N SER A 145 -9.01 -4.37 18.75
CA SER A 145 -9.58 -3.07 19.12
C SER A 145 -9.99 -2.20 17.94
N CYS A 146 -9.75 -2.67 16.71
CA CYS A 146 -10.10 -1.95 15.49
C CYS A 146 -11.63 -1.81 15.26
N GLY A 147 -12.46 -2.54 16.01
CA GLY A 147 -13.91 -2.57 15.83
C GLY A 147 -14.34 -3.44 14.65
N ASP A 148 -15.53 -3.19 14.11
CA ASP A 148 -16.10 -3.90 12.96
C ASP A 148 -15.67 -3.28 11.63
N HIS A 149 -16.09 -3.87 10.51
CA HIS A 149 -15.86 -3.30 9.19
C HIS A 149 -16.49 -1.90 9.11
N PHE A 150 -15.80 -0.96 8.47
CA PHE A 150 -16.27 0.41 8.33
C PHE A 150 -17.56 0.45 7.50
N ASN A 151 -18.68 0.69 8.17
CA ASN A 151 -20.01 0.62 7.58
C ASN A 151 -20.88 1.84 7.94
N PRO A 152 -20.59 3.03 7.38
CA PRO A 152 -21.35 4.24 7.69
C PRO A 152 -22.80 4.22 7.16
N LYS A 153 -23.13 3.28 6.26
CA LYS A 153 -24.44 3.17 5.60
C LYS A 153 -25.33 2.07 6.20
N GLY A 154 -24.81 1.26 7.12
CA GLY A 154 -25.55 0.12 7.70
C GLY A 154 -25.90 -0.97 6.68
N GLU A 155 -25.04 -1.17 5.68
CA GLU A 155 -25.20 -2.24 4.68
C GLU A 155 -24.84 -3.61 5.27
N CYS A 156 -25.20 -4.70 4.61
CA CYS A 156 -24.63 -6.01 4.92
C CYS A 156 -23.23 -6.15 4.31
N HIS A 157 -22.41 -7.06 4.82
CA HIS A 157 -21.12 -7.38 4.19
C HIS A 157 -21.30 -7.92 2.76
N GLY A 158 -20.37 -7.56 1.88
CA GLY A 158 -20.32 -8.03 0.50
C GLY A 158 -18.93 -7.88 -0.12
N GLY A 159 -18.79 -8.34 -1.36
CA GLY A 159 -17.54 -8.21 -2.13
C GLY A 159 -17.44 -6.86 -2.84
N PRO A 160 -16.25 -6.46 -3.29
CA PRO A 160 -16.00 -5.12 -3.85
C PRO A 160 -16.86 -4.75 -5.07
N GLN A 161 -17.37 -5.76 -5.79
CA GLN A 161 -18.28 -5.60 -6.95
C GLN A 161 -19.75 -5.42 -6.57
N ASP A 162 -20.11 -5.62 -5.30
CA ASP A 162 -21.47 -5.46 -4.82
C ASP A 162 -21.77 -3.98 -4.56
N LEU A 163 -22.96 -3.53 -4.98
CA LEU A 163 -23.44 -2.18 -4.72
C LEU A 163 -23.74 -1.97 -3.23
N HIS A 164 -24.30 -3.00 -2.60
CA HIS A 164 -24.63 -3.07 -1.19
C HIS A 164 -23.56 -3.88 -0.47
N ARG A 165 -22.65 -3.18 0.22
CA ARG A 165 -21.55 -3.73 1.01
C ARG A 165 -21.11 -2.71 2.05
N HIS A 166 -20.31 -3.14 3.04
CA HIS A 166 -19.66 -2.16 3.91
C HIS A 166 -18.71 -1.30 3.09
N ALA A 167 -18.56 -0.02 3.46
CA ALA A 167 -17.64 0.89 2.78
C ALA A 167 -16.19 0.42 2.89
N GLY A 168 -15.86 -0.31 3.96
CA GLY A 168 -14.54 -0.90 4.18
C GLY A 168 -14.29 -2.26 3.52
N ASP A 169 -15.27 -2.87 2.84
CA ASP A 169 -15.08 -4.19 2.22
C ASP A 169 -14.24 -4.08 0.92
N LEU A 170 -12.99 -4.52 0.95
CA LEU A 170 -12.09 -4.51 -0.23
C LEU A 170 -11.94 -5.90 -0.87
N GLY A 171 -12.54 -6.93 -0.27
CA GLY A 171 -12.51 -8.31 -0.76
C GLY A 171 -11.20 -9.01 -0.39
N ASN A 172 -10.66 -9.79 -1.32
CA ASN A 172 -9.48 -10.63 -1.08
C ASN A 172 -8.22 -10.10 -1.77
N ILE A 173 -7.08 -10.27 -1.10
CA ILE A 173 -5.73 -10.18 -1.69
C ILE A 173 -5.13 -11.58 -1.79
N LEU A 174 -4.31 -11.81 -2.83
CA LEU A 174 -3.66 -13.10 -3.07
C LEU A 174 -2.20 -13.05 -2.65
N ALA A 175 -1.83 -13.82 -1.64
CA ALA A 175 -0.45 -14.09 -1.27
C ALA A 175 0.10 -15.24 -2.14
N ALA A 176 1.24 -14.99 -2.79
CA ALA A 176 1.95 -15.97 -3.60
C ALA A 176 2.66 -17.02 -2.72
N ALA A 177 3.34 -17.97 -3.36
CA ALA A 177 4.00 -19.09 -2.69
C ALA A 177 5.13 -18.66 -1.72
N ASP A 178 5.70 -17.47 -1.92
CA ASP A 178 6.69 -16.84 -1.04
C ASP A 178 6.05 -16.06 0.13
N GLY A 179 4.72 -16.07 0.24
CA GLY A 179 3.97 -15.36 1.27
C GLY A 179 3.84 -13.86 0.99
N ARG A 180 4.16 -13.39 -0.22
CA ARG A 180 4.02 -12.00 -0.64
C ARG A 180 2.71 -11.78 -1.39
N ALA A 181 1.93 -10.79 -0.97
CA ALA A 181 0.78 -10.27 -1.70
C ALA A 181 1.13 -8.89 -2.26
N SER A 182 1.10 -8.73 -3.58
CA SER A 182 1.21 -7.43 -4.25
C SER A 182 -0.08 -7.19 -5.04
N PHE A 183 -0.75 -6.08 -4.76
CA PHE A 183 -2.07 -5.80 -5.30
C PHE A 183 -2.26 -4.32 -5.61
N ARG A 184 -3.07 -4.07 -6.65
CA ARG A 184 -3.53 -2.74 -7.02
C ARG A 184 -5.00 -2.85 -7.42
N MET A 185 -5.86 -2.10 -6.75
CA MET A 185 -7.30 -2.14 -6.95
C MET A 185 -7.93 -0.75 -6.87
N GLU A 186 -9.12 -0.62 -7.44
CA GLU A 186 -9.90 0.61 -7.40
C GLU A 186 -11.21 0.37 -6.64
N ASP A 187 -11.55 1.30 -5.77
CA ASP A 187 -12.80 1.28 -5.04
C ASP A 187 -13.62 2.55 -5.33
N PRO A 188 -14.88 2.41 -5.80
CA PRO A 188 -15.74 3.56 -6.08
C PRO A 188 -16.49 4.11 -4.86
N GLN A 189 -16.55 3.35 -3.75
CA GLN A 189 -17.24 3.72 -2.51
C GLN A 189 -16.28 4.29 -1.46
N LEU A 190 -15.04 3.81 -1.43
CA LEU A 190 -14.02 4.24 -0.48
C LEU A 190 -13.58 5.67 -0.77
N LYS A 191 -13.45 6.47 0.29
CA LYS A 191 -12.93 7.83 0.23
C LYS A 191 -11.79 8.01 1.23
N VAL A 192 -10.67 8.55 0.77
CA VAL A 192 -9.47 8.72 1.61
C VAL A 192 -9.77 9.59 2.84
N ASP A 193 -10.53 10.67 2.67
CA ASP A 193 -10.88 11.57 3.78
C ASP A 193 -11.74 10.88 4.87
N ASP A 194 -12.55 9.88 4.49
CA ASP A 194 -13.46 9.17 5.41
C ASP A 194 -12.75 8.05 6.21
N ILE A 195 -11.58 7.60 5.73
CA ILE A 195 -10.82 6.48 6.30
C ILE A 195 -9.54 6.90 7.03
N ILE A 196 -9.10 8.15 6.90
CA ILE A 196 -7.96 8.65 7.68
C ILE A 196 -8.28 8.54 9.18
N GLY A 197 -7.36 7.92 9.93
CA GLY A 197 -7.51 7.66 11.37
C GLY A 197 -8.24 6.35 11.70
N ARG A 198 -8.72 5.63 10.69
CA ARG A 198 -9.23 4.26 10.84
C ARG A 198 -8.11 3.25 10.66
N SER A 199 -8.39 1.95 10.75
CA SER A 199 -7.40 0.90 10.51
C SER A 199 -7.69 0.10 9.25
N LEU A 200 -6.64 -0.29 8.54
CA LEU A 200 -6.66 -1.38 7.58
C LEU A 200 -6.33 -2.68 8.31
N VAL A 201 -7.08 -3.74 8.04
CA VAL A 201 -6.92 -5.07 8.64
C VAL A 201 -6.81 -6.12 7.54
N ILE A 202 -5.96 -7.11 7.76
CA ILE A 202 -5.79 -8.29 6.93
C ILE A 202 -6.15 -9.50 7.78
N ASP A 203 -6.98 -10.37 7.23
CA ASP A 203 -7.48 -11.57 7.91
C ASP A 203 -6.68 -12.81 7.54
N GLU A 204 -6.84 -13.88 8.32
CA GLU A 204 -6.11 -15.14 8.21
C GLU A 204 -6.47 -15.91 6.94
N GLY A 205 -7.73 -15.84 6.51
CA GLY A 205 -8.25 -16.63 5.41
C GLY A 205 -9.09 -15.83 4.42
N GLU A 206 -9.69 -16.58 3.49
CA GLU A 206 -10.51 -16.04 2.42
C GLU A 206 -11.82 -15.44 2.96
N ASP A 207 -12.11 -14.22 2.53
CA ASP A 207 -13.42 -13.59 2.65
C ASP A 207 -14.38 -14.23 1.62
N ASP A 208 -15.48 -14.81 2.11
CA ASP A 208 -16.54 -15.43 1.29
C ASP A 208 -17.44 -14.41 0.56
N LEU A 209 -17.18 -13.13 0.75
CA LEU A 209 -17.81 -11.97 0.13
C LEU A 209 -19.31 -11.89 0.41
N GLY A 210 -19.76 -12.43 1.55
CA GLY A 210 -21.15 -12.56 1.92
C GLY A 210 -21.93 -13.60 1.12
N ARG A 211 -21.23 -14.51 0.44
CA ARG A 211 -21.82 -15.56 -0.42
C ARG A 211 -21.71 -16.95 0.21
N GLY A 212 -21.04 -17.06 1.36
CA GLY A 212 -20.98 -18.30 2.14
C GLY A 212 -22.32 -18.63 2.83
N ASN A 213 -22.38 -19.87 3.35
CA ASN A 213 -23.51 -20.36 4.14
C ASN A 213 -23.26 -20.26 5.66
N HIS A 214 -22.39 -19.34 6.09
CA HIS A 214 -22.05 -19.15 7.49
C HIS A 214 -22.80 -17.94 8.09
N PRO A 215 -23.19 -17.94 9.37
CA PRO A 215 -23.81 -16.78 10.00
C PRO A 215 -22.96 -15.50 9.91
N LEU A 216 -21.63 -15.65 9.89
CA LEU A 216 -20.69 -14.53 9.76
C LEU A 216 -20.53 -14.04 8.31
N SER A 217 -21.02 -14.76 7.29
CA SER A 217 -20.86 -14.36 5.89
C SER A 217 -21.41 -12.95 5.67
N LYS A 218 -22.61 -12.64 6.17
CA LYS A 218 -23.22 -11.29 6.03
C LYS A 218 -22.68 -10.22 6.98
N ILE A 219 -21.72 -10.57 7.85
CA ILE A 219 -21.16 -9.67 8.87
C ILE A 219 -19.68 -9.37 8.57
N SER A 220 -18.87 -10.38 8.33
CA SER A 220 -17.41 -10.23 8.16
C SER A 220 -16.85 -11.06 7.00
N GLY A 221 -17.70 -11.72 6.21
CA GLY A 221 -17.23 -12.61 5.15
C GLY A 221 -16.59 -13.91 5.64
N ASN A 222 -16.66 -14.20 6.95
CA ASN A 222 -16.12 -15.41 7.56
C ASN A 222 -14.62 -15.67 7.27
N SER A 223 -13.83 -14.60 7.21
CA SER A 223 -12.40 -14.57 6.84
C SER A 223 -11.42 -15.01 7.95
N GLY A 224 -11.93 -15.39 9.13
CA GLY A 224 -11.11 -15.91 10.24
C GLY A 224 -10.53 -14.83 11.14
N GLU A 225 -9.36 -15.12 11.73
CA GLU A 225 -8.69 -14.23 12.68
C GLU A 225 -8.01 -13.04 12.00
N ARG A 226 -7.89 -11.91 12.71
CA ARG A 226 -7.19 -10.72 12.20
C ARG A 226 -5.68 -10.89 12.37
N VAL A 227 -4.93 -11.03 11.28
CA VAL A 227 -3.51 -11.37 11.34
C VAL A 227 -2.58 -10.16 11.33
N ALA A 228 -3.00 -9.06 10.70
CA ALA A 228 -2.24 -7.81 10.66
C ALA A 228 -3.15 -6.60 10.57
N CYS A 229 -2.70 -5.47 11.12
CA CYS A 229 -3.43 -4.22 11.05
C CYS A 229 -2.51 -3.01 11.10
N GLY A 230 -3.02 -1.87 10.66
CA GLY A 230 -2.30 -0.61 10.67
C GLY A 230 -3.24 0.58 10.55
N ILE A 231 -2.93 1.67 11.26
CA ILE A 231 -3.71 2.91 11.16
C ILE A 231 -3.47 3.53 9.78
N ILE A 232 -4.55 3.93 9.11
CA ILE A 232 -4.53 4.67 7.86
C ILE A 232 -4.20 6.14 8.19
N ALA A 233 -2.94 6.50 7.97
CA ALA A 233 -2.41 7.82 8.25
C ALA A 233 -2.37 8.70 7.00
N ARG A 234 -2.36 10.02 7.19
CA ARG A 234 -2.15 10.99 6.11
C ARG A 234 -0.78 10.75 5.46
N SER A 235 -0.74 10.69 4.13
CA SER A 235 0.49 10.67 3.34
C SER A 235 0.63 11.98 2.60
N SER A 236 1.87 12.38 2.31
CA SER A 236 2.14 13.52 1.45
C SER A 236 1.63 13.26 0.03
N GLY A 237 0.92 14.23 -0.53
CA GLY A 237 0.71 14.33 -1.97
C GLY A 237 2.00 14.76 -2.69
N LEU A 238 1.94 14.89 -4.01
CA LEU A 238 3.04 15.41 -4.83
C LEU A 238 3.55 16.75 -4.28
N PHE A 239 4.88 16.85 -4.13
CA PHE A 239 5.63 18.03 -3.70
C PHE A 239 5.35 18.51 -2.26
N GLN A 240 4.56 17.77 -1.49
CA GLN A 240 4.19 18.17 -0.12
C GLN A 240 5.23 17.73 0.93
N ASN A 241 6.12 16.79 0.59
CA ASN A 241 7.19 16.34 1.49
C ASN A 241 8.56 16.92 1.09
N ARG A 242 8.99 17.96 1.82
CA ARG A 242 10.33 18.58 1.66
C ARG A 242 11.39 17.99 2.61
N LYS A 243 11.03 17.05 3.49
CA LYS A 243 11.96 16.48 4.47
C LYS A 243 12.98 15.59 3.75
N LYS A 244 14.27 15.86 3.99
CA LYS A 244 15.39 15.00 3.57
C LYS A 244 15.95 14.15 4.72
N ILE A 245 15.62 14.53 5.95
CA ILE A 245 16.09 13.93 7.20
C ILE A 245 14.87 13.54 8.04
N CYS A 246 14.85 12.31 8.54
CA CYS A 246 13.86 11.81 9.49
C CYS A 246 14.19 12.37 10.88
N THR A 247 13.35 13.25 11.41
CA THR A 247 13.63 13.99 12.66
C THR A 247 13.67 13.10 13.91
N CYS A 248 13.02 11.92 13.89
CA CYS A 248 13.04 10.99 15.01
C CYS A 248 14.34 10.16 15.10
N SER A 249 14.91 9.78 13.96
CA SER A 249 16.09 8.91 13.87
C SER A 249 17.37 9.68 13.55
N GLY A 250 17.25 10.94 13.10
CA GLY A 250 18.37 11.76 12.64
C GLY A 250 18.98 11.29 11.32
N VAL A 251 18.44 10.24 10.70
CA VAL A 251 18.97 9.65 9.48
C VAL A 251 18.32 10.23 8.23
N THR A 252 19.04 10.19 7.12
CA THR A 252 18.54 10.52 5.79
C THR A 252 17.50 9.51 5.32
N LEU A 253 16.69 9.90 4.33
CA LEU A 253 15.73 8.99 3.68
C LEU A 253 16.40 7.70 3.15
N TRP A 254 17.67 7.80 2.73
CA TRP A 254 18.45 6.68 2.20
C TRP A 254 18.84 5.67 3.27
N GLU A 255 19.28 6.15 4.43
CA GLU A 255 19.67 5.32 5.57
C GLU A 255 18.45 4.63 6.20
N GLU A 256 17.28 5.29 6.20
CA GLU A 256 16.02 4.66 6.65
C GLU A 256 15.61 3.50 5.71
N ARG A 257 15.88 3.63 4.40
CA ARG A 257 15.66 2.56 3.42
C ARG A 257 16.57 1.37 3.66
N GLU A 258 17.86 1.59 3.95
CA GLU A 258 18.80 0.51 4.27
C GLU A 258 18.35 -0.30 5.50
N LYS A 259 17.92 0.39 6.57
CA LYS A 259 17.39 -0.26 7.79
C LYS A 259 16.11 -1.04 7.55
N SER A 260 15.29 -0.61 6.59
CA SER A 260 14.07 -1.33 6.21
C SER A 260 14.38 -2.58 5.39
N GLY A 261 15.37 -2.50 4.48
CA GLY A 261 15.85 -3.65 3.71
C GLY A 261 16.59 -4.69 4.55
N SER A 262 17.34 -4.27 5.59
CA SER A 262 18.07 -5.21 6.47
C SER A 262 17.14 -6.04 7.35
N ARG A 263 15.93 -5.56 7.68
CA ARG A 263 14.93 -6.33 8.43
C ARG A 263 14.34 -7.49 7.62
N LEU A 264 14.35 -7.41 6.29
CA LEU A 264 13.97 -8.51 5.40
C LEU A 264 15.07 -9.58 5.28
N GLY A 265 16.31 -9.28 5.71
CA GLY A 265 17.48 -10.15 5.55
C GLY A 265 18.04 -10.79 6.82
N GLN A 266 17.43 -10.56 8.00
CA GLN A 266 17.94 -11.11 9.27
C GLN A 266 16.88 -11.95 9.99
N ALA A 267 16.68 -13.17 9.51
CA ALA A 267 16.42 -14.29 10.40
C ALA A 267 17.78 -14.79 10.94
N ALA A 268 18.18 -14.34 12.12
CA ALA A 268 19.24 -14.97 12.91
C ALA A 268 18.85 -15.00 14.39
N PRO A 269 19.12 -16.09 15.12
CA PRO A 269 18.49 -16.36 16.41
C PRO A 269 19.19 -15.64 17.57
N GLY A 270 18.35 -15.07 18.45
CA GLY A 270 18.59 -14.91 19.88
C GLY A 270 19.78 -14.07 20.32
N GLN A 271 19.51 -12.86 20.81
CA GLN A 271 20.21 -12.28 21.96
C GLN A 271 19.26 -11.43 22.82
N PRO A 272 19.48 -11.38 24.16
CA PRO A 272 18.45 -11.03 25.13
C PRO A 272 18.22 -9.52 25.24
N THR A 273 16.98 -9.18 25.57
CA THR A 273 16.52 -7.83 25.90
C THR A 273 17.29 -7.25 27.09
N PRO A 274 17.90 -6.04 26.97
CA PRO A 274 18.32 -5.31 28.15
C PRO A 274 17.07 -4.76 28.85
N HIS A 275 16.84 -5.25 30.07
CA HIS A 275 15.87 -4.67 30.97
C HIS A 275 16.29 -3.26 31.37
N LEU A 276 15.33 -2.33 31.33
CA LEU A 276 15.21 -1.22 32.27
C LEU A 276 13.83 -1.33 32.92
#